data_AF-A0A212D892-F1
#
_entry.id   AF-A0A212D892-F1
#
_cell.length_a   1.000
_cell.length_b   1.000
_cell.length_c   1.000
_cell.angle_alpha   90.00
_cell.angle_beta   90.00
_cell.angle_gamma   90.00
#
_symmetry.space_group_name_H-M   'P 1'
#
loop_
_entity.id
_entity.type
_entity.pdbx_description
1 polymer ?
#
loop_
_entity_poly.entity_id
_entity_poly.type
_entity_poly.pdbx_seq_one_letter_code
_entity_poly.pdbx_strand_id
1 'polypeptide(L)'
;PAGPYGIFAGRDASRGLATFCLDKDALKDEYDDLSDLNAVQMESVREWEMQFKEKYDYVGRLLKPGEEPSEYTDEEDTKDHNKQD
;
A
#
# COMPACT_ATOMS: atom_id res chain seq x y z
N PRO A 1 18.91 3.45 -6.91
CA PRO A 1 18.28 2.31 -7.63
C PRO A 1 18.74 0.91 -7.19
N ALA A 2 19.91 0.74 -6.55
CA ALA A 2 20.51 -0.58 -6.26
C ALA A 2 20.19 -1.16 -4.86
N GLY A 3 19.15 -0.65 -4.17
CA GLY A 3 18.77 -1.15 -2.85
C GLY A 3 18.07 -2.52 -2.93
N PRO A 4 18.06 -3.31 -1.84
CA PRO A 4 17.42 -4.63 -1.82
C PRO A 4 15.91 -4.59 -2.11
N TYR A 5 15.25 -3.47 -1.77
CA TYR A 5 13.83 -3.22 -2.05
C TYR A 5 13.63 -2.32 -3.27
N GLY A 6 14.65 -2.16 -4.11
CA GLY A 6 14.60 -1.29 -5.29
C GLY A 6 13.51 -1.67 -6.29
N ILE A 7 13.02 -2.91 -6.24
CA ILE A 7 11.93 -3.41 -7.07
C ILE A 7 10.58 -2.73 -6.77
N PHE A 8 10.40 -2.20 -5.56
CA PHE A 8 9.16 -1.50 -5.16
C PHE A 8 9.14 -0.02 -5.52
N ALA A 9 10.25 0.54 -6.01
CA ALA A 9 10.35 1.97 -6.28
C ALA A 9 9.33 2.40 -7.36
N GLY A 10 8.44 3.32 -7.01
CA GLY A 10 7.41 3.86 -7.90
C GLY A 10 6.29 2.88 -8.26
N ARG A 11 6.06 1.85 -7.43
CA ARG A 11 5.06 0.81 -7.65
C ARG A 11 4.18 0.61 -6.42
N ASP A 12 3.03 -0.03 -6.62
CA ASP A 12 2.29 -0.63 -5.52
C ASP A 12 3.07 -1.83 -4.98
N ALA A 13 3.61 -1.70 -3.76
CA ALA A 13 4.39 -2.74 -3.10
C ALA A 13 3.52 -3.73 -2.32
N SER A 14 2.20 -3.49 -2.21
CA SER A 14 1.33 -4.15 -1.24
C SER A 14 1.38 -5.67 -1.33
N ARG A 15 1.25 -6.25 -2.53
CA ARG A 15 1.31 -7.71 -2.71
C ARG A 15 2.70 -8.29 -2.40
N GLY A 16 3.76 -7.60 -2.81
CA GLY A 16 5.14 -8.03 -2.52
C GLY A 16 5.41 -8.08 -1.02
N LEU A 17 4.92 -7.08 -0.28
CA LEU A 17 5.00 -7.03 1.18
C LEU A 17 4.10 -8.08 1.85
N ALA A 18 2.88 -8.27 1.35
CA ALA A 18 1.94 -9.26 1.85
C ALA A 18 2.46 -10.71 1.74
N THR A 19 3.19 -10.98 0.67
CA THR A 19 3.63 -12.33 0.31
C THR A 19 5.12 -12.57 0.55
N PHE A 20 5.84 -11.58 1.08
CA PHE A 20 7.29 -11.59 1.24
C PHE A 20 8.04 -11.96 -0.05
N CYS A 21 7.55 -11.44 -1.18
CA CYS A 21 8.09 -11.73 -2.51
C CYS A 21 8.74 -10.48 -3.14
N LEU A 22 9.97 -10.64 -3.63
CA LEU A 22 10.74 -9.62 -4.34
C LEU A 22 10.90 -9.95 -5.83
N ASP A 23 10.07 -10.84 -6.36
CA ASP A 23 10.08 -11.18 -7.79
C ASP A 23 9.24 -10.17 -8.58
N LYS A 24 9.77 -9.75 -9.72
CA LYS A 24 9.12 -8.75 -10.57
C LYS A 24 7.76 -9.22 -11.07
N ASP A 25 7.63 -10.51 -11.35
CA ASP A 25 6.41 -11.11 -11.88
C ASP A 25 5.29 -11.18 -10.83
N ALA A 26 5.61 -11.00 -9.55
CA ALA A 26 4.62 -10.89 -8.48
C ALA A 26 4.01 -9.48 -8.37
N LEU A 27 4.58 -8.48 -9.05
CA LEU A 27 4.11 -7.10 -9.03
C LEU A 27 3.41 -6.75 -10.34
N LYS A 28 2.24 -6.12 -10.24
CA LYS A 28 1.55 -5.56 -11.40
C LYS A 28 2.08 -4.15 -11.70
N ASP A 29 2.13 -3.80 -12.99
CA ASP A 29 2.43 -2.42 -13.42
C ASP A 29 1.21 -1.50 -13.27
N GLU A 30 0.01 -2.07 -13.23
CA GLU A 30 -1.26 -1.38 -13.00
C GLU A 30 -1.78 -1.65 -11.57
N TYR A 31 -2.98 -1.13 -11.27
CA TYR A 31 -3.65 -1.37 -10.00
C TYR A 31 -3.76 -2.86 -9.68
N ASP A 32 -3.39 -3.21 -8.45
CA ASP A 32 -3.47 -4.58 -7.95
C ASP A 32 -4.65 -4.75 -6.98
N ASP A 33 -5.69 -5.45 -7.42
CA ASP A 33 -6.75 -5.87 -6.51
C ASP A 33 -6.22 -6.94 -5.55
N LEU A 34 -6.24 -6.61 -4.25
CA LEU A 34 -5.76 -7.46 -3.15
C LEU A 34 -6.88 -8.25 -2.48
N SER A 35 -8.08 -8.27 -3.05
CA SER A 35 -9.23 -9.03 -2.53
C SER A 35 -8.99 -10.55 -2.44
N ASP A 36 -7.97 -11.04 -3.15
CA ASP A 36 -7.53 -12.44 -3.17
C ASP A 36 -6.55 -12.81 -2.05
N LEU A 37 -6.03 -11.83 -1.30
CA LEU A 37 -5.14 -12.09 -0.17
C LEU A 37 -5.89 -12.75 0.98
N ASN A 38 -5.23 -13.70 1.62
CA ASN A 38 -5.75 -14.31 2.85
C ASN A 38 -5.56 -13.39 4.07
N ALA A 39 -6.15 -13.78 5.20
CA ALA A 39 -6.12 -12.98 6.43
C ALA A 39 -4.70 -12.66 6.93
N VAL A 40 -3.77 -13.62 6.86
CA VAL A 40 -2.38 -13.45 7.32
C VAL A 40 -1.63 -12.48 6.40
N GLN A 41 -1.82 -12.63 5.09
CA GLN A 41 -1.22 -11.74 4.10
C GLN A 41 -1.73 -10.30 4.27
N MET A 42 -3.04 -10.13 4.51
CA MET A 42 -3.64 -8.82 4.75
C MET A 42 -3.17 -8.20 6.08
N GLU A 43 -2.96 -9.01 7.12
CA GLU A 43 -2.35 -8.57 8.38
C GLU A 43 -0.93 -8.05 8.14
N SER A 44 -0.11 -8.78 7.38
CA SER A 44 1.24 -8.31 7.01
C SER A 44 1.22 -6.97 6.27
N VAL A 45 0.25 -6.73 5.37
CA VAL A 45 0.11 -5.42 4.70
C VAL A 45 -0.15 -4.30 5.70
N ARG A 46 -1.05 -4.51 6.66
CA ARG A 46 -1.40 -3.51 7.69
C ARG A 46 -0.22 -3.22 8.63
N GLU A 47 0.53 -4.24 9.00
CA GLU A 47 1.75 -4.07 9.81
C GLU A 47 2.79 -3.24 9.08
N TRP A 48 3.01 -3.53 7.79
CA TRP A 48 3.91 -2.72 6.97
C TRP A 48 3.38 -1.29 6.85
N GLU A 49 2.10 -1.08 6.54
CA GLU A 49 1.49 0.25 6.45
C GLU A 49 1.76 1.08 7.72
N MET A 50 1.59 0.48 8.91
CA MET A 50 1.87 1.14 10.19
C MET A 50 3.34 1.56 10.30
N GLN A 51 4.29 0.68 9.94
CA GLN A 51 5.72 1.00 9.96
C GLN A 51 6.09 2.09 8.94
N PHE A 52 5.43 2.10 7.77
CA PHE A 52 5.64 3.14 6.76
C PHE A 52 5.11 4.49 7.25
N LYS A 53 3.92 4.52 7.88
CA LYS A 53 3.33 5.73 8.48
C LYS A 53 4.18 6.31 9.61
N GLU A 54 4.89 5.47 10.37
CA GLU A 54 5.80 5.93 11.41
C GLU A 54 7.09 6.53 10.84
N LYS A 55 7.60 5.96 9.73
CA LYS A 55 8.94 6.27 9.22
C LYS A 55 8.98 7.27 8.07
N TYR A 56 7.91 7.38 7.29
CA TYR A 56 7.86 8.18 6.07
C TYR A 56 6.62 9.06 6.05
N ASP A 57 6.74 10.21 5.38
CA ASP A 57 5.62 11.12 5.19
C ASP A 57 4.57 10.47 4.29
N TYR A 58 3.32 10.55 4.72
CA TYR A 58 2.18 10.21 3.89
C TYR A 58 1.92 11.35 2.90
N VAL A 59 1.91 11.03 1.60
CA VAL A 59 1.82 12.03 0.52
C VAL A 59 0.55 11.95 -0.31
N GLY A 60 -0.37 11.03 0.05
CA GLY A 60 -1.65 10.83 -0.66
C GLY A 60 -1.99 9.36 -0.90
N ARG A 61 -3.05 9.13 -1.68
CA ARG A 61 -3.60 7.79 -1.94
C ARG A 61 -3.28 7.29 -3.34
N LEU A 62 -2.99 6.00 -3.46
CA LEU A 62 -2.94 5.32 -4.75
C LEU A 62 -4.38 5.04 -5.21
N LEU A 63 -4.81 5.69 -6.29
CA LEU A 63 -6.19 5.62 -6.79
C LEU A 63 -6.50 4.26 -7.43
N LYS A 64 -7.71 3.75 -7.16
CA LYS A 64 -8.24 2.59 -7.87
C LYS A 64 -8.67 2.98 -9.30
N PRO A 65 -8.79 2.02 -10.24
CA PRO A 65 -9.31 2.29 -11.57
C PRO A 65 -10.70 2.94 -11.50
N GLY A 66 -10.84 4.12 -12.09
CA GLY A 66 -12.08 4.89 -12.10
C GLY A 66 -12.33 5.74 -10.86
N GLU A 67 -11.38 5.81 -9.92
CA GLU A 67 -11.45 6.74 -8.80
C GLU A 67 -10.92 8.12 -9.21
N GLU A 68 -11.65 9.17 -8.85
CA GLU A 68 -11.24 10.56 -9.11
C GLU A 68 -10.26 11.06 -8.04
N PRO A 69 -9.25 11.88 -8.40
CA PRO A 69 -8.38 12.51 -7.43
C PRO A 69 -9.16 13.39 -6.45
N SER A 70 -8.77 13.37 -5.17
CA SER A 70 -9.33 14.24 -4.13
C SER A 70 -8.30 15.27 -3.66
N GLU A 71 -8.76 16.38 -3.05
CA GLU A 71 -7.84 17.28 -2.33
C GLU A 71 -7.37 16.58 -1.05
N TYR A 72 -6.08 16.24 -1.00
CA TYR A 72 -5.47 15.65 0.17
C TYR A 72 -5.18 16.77 1.18
N THR A 73 -6.01 16.87 2.21
CA THR A 73 -5.76 17.77 3.34
C THR A 73 -5.19 16.95 4.50
N ASP A 74 -4.27 17.54 5.27
CA ASP A 74 -3.61 16.88 6.41
C ASP A 74 -4.59 16.41 7.51
N GLU A 75 -5.87 16.78 7.40
CA GLU A 75 -6.93 16.46 8.36
C GLU A 75 -7.79 15.22 7.98
N GLU A 76 -7.72 14.72 6.74
CA GLU A 76 -8.57 13.60 6.29
C GLU A 76 -8.20 12.25 6.92
N ASP A 77 -6.95 12.07 7.37
CA ASP A 77 -6.43 10.80 7.89
C ASP A 77 -7.09 10.34 9.21
N THR A 78 -7.76 11.24 9.94
CA THR A 78 -8.41 10.89 11.21
C THR A 78 -9.80 10.25 11.05
N LYS A 79 -10.44 10.36 9.88
CA LYS A 79 -11.85 9.95 9.72
C LYS A 79 -12.05 8.50 9.29
N ASP A 80 -11.12 7.90 8.54
CA ASP A 80 -11.26 6.50 8.11
C ASP A 80 -10.91 5.49 9.22
N HIS A 81 -10.21 5.92 10.27
CA HIS A 81 -9.87 5.08 11.42
C HIS A 81 -11.02 4.88 12.43
N ASN A 82 -12.14 5.60 12.30
CA ASN A 82 -13.27 5.55 13.23
C ASN A 82 -14.46 4.71 12.74
N LYS A 83 -14.31 3.92 11.67
CA LYS A 83 -15.38 3.07 11.09
C LYS A 83 -15.19 1.56 11.30
N GLN A 84 -14.22 1.14 12.09
CA GLN A 84 -14.03 -0.27 12.47
C GLN A 84 -13.89 -0.38 13.99
N ASP A 85 -15.02 -0.19 14.68
CA ASP A 85 -15.33 -0.82 15.97
C ASP A 85 -16.45 -1.85 15.76
#